data_AF-A0A7S1RQK4-F1
#
_entry.id   AF-A0A7S1RQK4-F1
#
_cell.length_a   1.000
_cell.length_b   1.000
_cell.length_c   1.000
_cell.angle_alpha   90.00
_cell.angle_beta   90.00
_cell.angle_gamma   90.00
#
_symmetry.space_group_name_H-M   'P 1'
#
loop_
_entity.id
_entity.type
_entity.pdbx_description
1 polymer ?
#
loop_
_entity_poly.entity_id
_entity_poly.type
_entity_poly.pdbx_seq_one_letter_code
_entity_poly.pdbx_strand_id
1 'polypeptide(L)'
;VLQQLLINLSNEHLQQHFNHDVFTSELEDYAREGLDLGMDGGFEDNGDCLALLDGKGGILDILDEEGARPSATDASFHKSVLSGHTKHSRLVPPKFPGKPVFSIKHYAGMVQYDGTGFLAKNADRPP
;
A
#
# COMPACT_ATOMS: atom_id res chain seq x y z
N VAL A 1 6.60 9.69 9.37
CA VAL A 1 6.78 9.09 8.03
C VAL A 1 6.35 7.63 8.00
N LEU A 2 6.95 6.70 8.77
CA LEU A 2 6.37 5.34 8.94
C LEU A 2 4.93 5.39 9.47
N GLN A 3 4.66 6.21 10.49
CA GLN A 3 3.29 6.49 10.95
C GLN A 3 2.34 6.96 9.85
N GLN A 4 2.81 7.79 8.89
CA GLN A 4 1.96 8.25 7.79
C GLN A 4 1.66 7.11 6.80
N LEU A 5 2.64 6.22 6.55
CA LEU A 5 2.42 5.02 5.75
C LEU A 5 1.34 4.13 6.38
N LEU A 6 1.40 3.94 7.70
CA LEU A 6 0.41 3.13 8.43
C LEU A 6 -0.98 3.79 8.44
N ILE A 7 -1.06 5.10 8.62
CA ILE A 7 -2.33 5.85 8.52
C ILE A 7 -2.93 5.69 7.12
N ASN A 8 -2.11 5.83 6.07
CA ASN A 8 -2.58 5.68 4.71
C ASN A 8 -2.99 4.24 4.41
N LEU A 9 -2.27 3.25 4.93
CA LEU A 9 -2.68 1.84 4.85
C LEU A 9 -4.04 1.59 5.52
N SER A 10 -4.28 2.16 6.71
CA SER A 10 -5.60 2.07 7.36
C SER A 10 -6.69 2.70 6.49
N ASN A 11 -6.41 3.82 5.84
CA ASN A 11 -7.35 4.45 4.90
C ASN A 11 -7.58 3.61 3.64
N GLU A 12 -6.57 2.90 3.13
CA GLU A 12 -6.74 1.96 2.02
C GLU A 12 -7.68 0.81 2.41
N HIS A 13 -7.53 0.24 3.61
CA HIS A 13 -8.45 -0.80 4.10
C HIS A 13 -9.88 -0.29 4.24
N LEU A 14 -10.06 0.93 4.76
CA LEU A 14 -11.36 1.58 4.85
C LEU A 14 -11.98 1.80 3.46
N GLN A 15 -11.18 2.22 2.48
CA GLN A 15 -11.63 2.39 1.10
C GLN A 15 -12.05 1.05 0.47
N GLN A 16 -11.27 -0.01 0.67
CA GLN A 16 -11.60 -1.34 0.13
C GLN A 16 -12.92 -1.86 0.73
N HIS A 17 -13.11 -1.68 2.04
CA HIS A 17 -14.34 -2.05 2.72
C HIS A 17 -15.53 -1.25 2.19
N PHE A 18 -15.39 0.07 2.05
CA PHE A 18 -16.42 0.93 1.48
C PHE A 18 -16.79 0.52 0.05
N ASN A 19 -15.80 0.25 -0.80
CA ASN A 19 -16.01 -0.21 -2.17
C ASN A 19 -16.80 -1.53 -2.22
N HIS A 20 -16.45 -2.49 -1.35
CA HIS A 20 -17.14 -3.76 -1.24
C HIS A 20 -18.60 -3.61 -0.79
N ASP A 21 -18.84 -2.78 0.23
CA ASP A 21 -20.16 -2.60 0.81
C ASP A 21 -21.10 -1.86 -0.14
N VAL A 22 -20.61 -0.81 -0.79
CA VAL A 22 -21.37 -0.10 -1.84
C VAL A 22 -21.69 -1.06 -2.97
N PHE A 23 -20.72 -1.84 -3.45
CA PHE A 23 -20.96 -2.81 -4.52
C PHE A 23 -22.01 -3.86 -4.13
N THR A 24 -21.93 -4.38 -2.91
CA THR A 24 -22.89 -5.37 -2.40
C THR A 24 -24.29 -4.78 -2.30
N SER A 25 -24.43 -3.57 -1.74
CA SER A 25 -25.72 -2.88 -1.62
C SER A 25 -26.34 -2.59 -2.99
N GLU A 26 -25.56 -2.09 -3.94
CA GLU A 26 -26.03 -1.85 -5.30
C GLU A 26 -26.56 -3.16 -5.90
N LEU A 27 -25.76 -4.23 -5.90
CA LEU A 27 -26.18 -5.54 -6.43
C LEU A 27 -27.50 -6.06 -5.81
N GLU A 28 -27.70 -5.88 -4.50
CA GLU A 28 -28.95 -6.27 -3.81
C GLU A 28 -30.17 -5.47 -4.28
N ASP A 29 -30.02 -4.16 -4.48
CA ASP A 29 -31.09 -3.29 -4.96
C ASP A 29 -31.44 -3.59 -6.43
N TYR A 30 -30.45 -3.81 -7.30
CA TYR A 30 -30.72 -4.21 -8.70
C TYR A 30 -31.37 -5.60 -8.80
N ALA A 31 -30.96 -6.56 -7.97
CA ALA A 31 -31.60 -7.87 -7.90
C ALA A 31 -33.07 -7.77 -7.46
N ARG A 32 -33.39 -6.83 -6.56
CA ARG A 32 -34.76 -6.53 -6.13
C ARG A 32 -35.59 -5.91 -7.24
N GLU A 33 -35.00 -5.05 -8.06
CA GLU A 33 -35.68 -4.32 -9.13
C GLU A 33 -35.71 -5.09 -10.48
N GLY A 34 -34.96 -6.19 -10.60
CA GLY A 34 -34.92 -7.03 -11.81
C GLY A 34 -34.22 -6.36 -13.00
N LEU A 35 -33.31 -5.42 -12.73
CA LEU A 35 -32.58 -4.64 -13.73
C LEU A 35 -31.17 -5.20 -13.92
N ASP A 36 -30.71 -5.25 -15.18
CA ASP A 36 -29.34 -5.63 -15.52
C ASP A 36 -28.43 -4.40 -15.42
N LEU A 37 -27.41 -4.49 -14.58
CA LEU A 37 -26.46 -3.43 -14.36
C LEU A 37 -25.41 -3.45 -15.48
N GLY A 38 -25.43 -2.45 -16.33
CA GLY A 38 -24.27 -2.07 -17.12
C GLY A 38 -23.17 -1.52 -16.21
N MET A 39 -22.50 -2.39 -15.46
CA MET A 39 -21.34 -2.12 -14.58
C MET A 39 -20.10 -1.62 -15.34
N ASP A 40 -20.27 -0.88 -16.44
CA ASP A 40 -19.18 -0.46 -17.31
C ASP A 40 -18.32 0.66 -16.70
N GLY A 41 -18.75 1.23 -15.56
CA GLY A 41 -18.07 2.32 -14.84
C GLY A 41 -17.52 1.93 -13.47
N GLY A 42 -17.02 0.70 -13.30
CA GLY A 42 -16.59 0.09 -12.04
C GLY A 42 -15.82 1.02 -11.08
N PHE A 43 -16.03 0.80 -9.78
CA PHE A 43 -15.32 1.50 -8.71
C PHE A 43 -13.81 1.30 -8.84
N GLU A 44 -13.03 2.30 -8.42
CA GLU A 44 -11.57 2.19 -8.43
C GLU A 44 -11.13 1.23 -7.33
N ASP A 45 -10.88 -0.03 -7.71
CA ASP A 45 -10.33 -1.07 -6.83
C ASP A 45 -8.91 -0.69 -6.39
N ASN A 46 -8.70 -0.74 -5.07
CA ASN A 46 -7.43 -0.43 -4.44
C ASN A 46 -6.74 -1.68 -3.86
N GLY A 47 -7.24 -2.88 -4.18
CA GLY A 47 -6.67 -4.15 -3.73
C GLY A 47 -5.21 -4.35 -4.17
N ASP A 48 -4.82 -3.79 -5.32
CA ASP A 48 -3.43 -3.79 -5.77
C ASP A 48 -2.52 -2.92 -4.89
N CYS A 49 -3.04 -1.82 -4.35
CA CYS A 49 -2.32 -0.98 -3.40
C CYS A 49 -2.18 -1.66 -2.02
N LEU A 50 -3.24 -2.33 -1.55
CA LEU A 50 -3.19 -3.13 -0.33
C LEU A 50 -2.16 -4.25 -0.45
N ALA A 51 -2.24 -5.05 -1.52
CA ALA A 51 -1.29 -6.13 -1.77
C ALA A 51 0.17 -5.66 -1.82
N LEU A 52 0.44 -4.46 -2.36
CA LEU A 52 1.78 -3.86 -2.34
C LEU A 52 2.23 -3.47 -0.91
N LEU A 53 1.32 -2.96 -0.08
CA LEU A 53 1.66 -2.43 1.24
C LEU A 53 1.78 -3.54 2.29
N ASP A 54 0.76 -4.38 2.44
CA ASP A 54 0.65 -5.38 3.52
C ASP A 54 0.30 -6.80 3.05
N GLY A 55 0.23 -7.01 1.73
CA GLY A 55 0.18 -8.34 1.16
C GLY A 55 1.48 -9.12 1.37
N LYS A 56 1.42 -10.43 1.11
CA LYS A 56 2.59 -11.31 1.21
C LYS A 56 3.72 -10.84 0.29
N GLY A 57 4.89 -10.55 0.87
CA GLY A 57 6.04 -10.00 0.17
C GLY A 57 5.87 -8.52 -0.18
N GLY A 58 4.93 -7.82 0.45
CA GLY A 58 4.73 -6.38 0.33
C GLY A 58 5.72 -5.57 1.15
N ILE A 59 5.53 -4.25 1.18
CA ILE A 59 6.47 -3.31 1.79
C ILE A 59 6.64 -3.54 3.29
N LEU A 60 5.56 -3.88 4.02
CA LEU A 60 5.65 -4.17 5.46
C LEU A 60 6.38 -5.49 5.74
N ASP A 61 6.16 -6.53 4.93
CA ASP A 61 6.93 -7.78 5.03
C ASP A 61 8.42 -7.53 4.79
N ILE A 62 8.76 -6.76 3.74
CA ILE A 62 10.15 -6.37 3.46
C ILE A 62 10.74 -5.57 4.63
N LEU A 63 9.95 -4.71 5.29
CA LEU A 63 10.39 -3.94 6.44
C LEU A 63 10.70 -4.83 7.65
N ASP A 64 9.87 -5.84 7.92
CA ASP A 64 10.07 -6.81 8.99
C ASP A 64 11.28 -7.73 8.70
N GLU A 65 11.39 -8.23 7.46
CA GLU A 65 12.52 -9.07 7.02
C GLU A 65 13.86 -8.32 7.06
N GLU A 66 13.89 -7.06 6.62
CA GLU A 66 15.08 -6.22 6.72
C GLU A 66 15.40 -5.90 8.18
N GLY A 67 14.40 -5.57 9.01
CA GLY A 67 14.58 -5.26 10.43
C GLY A 67 15.18 -6.41 11.25
N ALA A 68 14.92 -7.66 10.85
CA ALA A 68 15.51 -8.84 11.48
C ALA A 68 16.99 -9.05 11.13
N ARG A 69 17.53 -8.37 10.10
CA ARG A 69 18.93 -8.55 9.67
C ARG A 69 19.89 -7.66 10.47
N PRO A 70 20.96 -8.23 11.07
CA PRO A 70 21.89 -7.47 11.92
C PRO A 70 22.60 -6.29 11.24
N SER A 71 22.72 -6.31 9.90
CA SER A 71 23.40 -5.31 9.09
C SER A 71 22.47 -4.48 8.21
N ALA A 72 21.15 -4.57 8.42
CA ALA A 72 20.20 -3.79 7.64
C ALA A 72 20.31 -2.30 7.93
N THR A 73 20.04 -1.53 6.89
CA THR A 73 20.02 -0.06 6.92
C THR A 73 18.77 0.42 6.20
N ASP A 74 18.31 1.64 6.47
CA ASP A 74 17.17 2.19 5.72
C ASP A 74 17.42 2.21 4.20
N ALA A 75 18.70 2.30 3.80
CA ALA A 75 19.12 2.21 2.40
C ALA A 75 18.99 0.78 1.82
N SER A 76 19.29 -0.27 2.61
CA SER A 76 19.08 -1.65 2.16
C SER A 76 17.59 -1.96 2.05
N PHE A 77 16.79 -1.52 3.02
CA PHE A 77 15.32 -1.60 2.96
C PHE A 77 14.77 -0.92 1.71
N HIS A 78 15.15 0.33 1.46
CA HIS A 78 14.73 1.08 0.28
C HIS A 78 15.11 0.37 -1.03
N LYS A 79 16.33 -0.15 -1.12
CA LYS A 79 16.78 -0.92 -2.28
C LYS A 79 15.94 -2.18 -2.47
N SER A 80 15.62 -2.90 -1.40
CA SER A 80 14.79 -4.11 -1.44
C SER A 80 13.38 -3.78 -1.94
N VAL A 81 12.73 -2.74 -1.42
CA VAL A 81 11.41 -2.25 -1.89
C VAL A 81 11.44 -1.93 -3.39
N LEU A 82 12.41 -1.13 -3.84
CA LEU A 82 12.50 -0.75 -5.25
C LEU A 82 12.77 -1.94 -6.17
N SER A 83 13.60 -2.90 -5.74
CA SER A 83 13.95 -4.08 -6.52
C SER A 83 12.84 -5.15 -6.55
N GLY A 84 12.10 -5.31 -5.46
CA GLY A 84 11.00 -6.27 -5.35
C GLY A 84 9.77 -5.86 -6.16
N HIS A 85 9.55 -4.54 -6.33
CA HIS A 85 8.33 -4.01 -6.93
C HIS A 85 8.57 -3.06 -8.10
N THR A 86 9.71 -3.16 -8.80
CA THR A 86 10.10 -2.21 -9.88
C THR A 86 9.05 -2.03 -10.98
N LYS A 87 8.23 -3.06 -11.24
CA LYS A 87 7.18 -3.05 -12.27
C LYS A 87 5.77 -2.75 -11.73
N HIS A 88 5.62 -2.55 -10.42
CA HIS A 88 4.32 -2.35 -9.81
C HIS A 88 3.75 -0.98 -10.17
N SER A 89 2.54 -0.93 -10.72
CA SER A 89 1.87 0.29 -11.20
C SER A 89 1.74 1.40 -10.13
N ARG A 90 1.57 0.97 -8.87
CA ARG A 90 1.42 1.81 -7.68
C ARG A 90 2.75 2.33 -7.11
N LEU A 91 3.89 1.70 -7.40
CA LEU A 91 5.19 2.16 -6.91
C LEU A 91 5.82 3.12 -7.92
N VAL A 92 6.15 4.32 -7.45
CA VAL A 92 6.83 5.34 -8.26
C VAL A 92 8.26 5.50 -7.74
N PRO A 93 9.29 5.20 -8.57
CA PRO A 93 10.67 5.34 -8.19
C PRO A 93 11.05 6.82 -7.99
N PRO A 94 12.07 7.11 -7.18
CA PRO A 94 12.52 8.47 -6.93
C PRO A 94 13.05 9.14 -8.20
N LYS A 95 12.74 10.44 -8.39
CA LYS A 95 13.29 11.24 -9.49
C LYS A 95 14.80 11.45 -9.37
N PHE A 96 15.32 11.49 -8.14
CA PHE A 96 16.74 11.68 -7.87
C PHE A 96 17.28 10.50 -7.05
N PRO A 97 18.26 9.75 -7.57
CA PRO A 97 18.91 8.67 -6.83
C PRO A 97 19.72 9.22 -5.65
N GLY A 98 19.83 8.44 -4.57
CA GLY A 98 20.70 8.75 -3.42
C GLY A 98 19.99 9.10 -2.11
N LYS A 99 18.66 9.18 -2.10
CA LYS A 99 17.86 9.25 -0.86
C LYS A 99 16.95 8.02 -0.74
N PRO A 100 16.70 7.50 0.48
CA PRO A 100 15.82 6.35 0.70
C PRO A 100 14.33 6.77 0.60
N VAL A 101 13.93 7.35 -0.52
CA VAL A 101 12.56 7.84 -0.76
C VAL A 101 11.85 7.00 -1.80
N PHE A 102 10.59 6.65 -1.54
CA PHE A 102 9.72 5.92 -2.46
C PHE A 102 8.33 6.56 -2.44
N SER A 103 7.58 6.48 -3.54
CA SER A 103 6.24 7.05 -3.62
C SER A 103 5.21 5.99 -3.99
N ILE A 104 4.04 6.06 -3.37
CA ILE A 104 2.93 5.12 -3.61
C ILE A 104 1.74 5.90 -4.15
N LYS A 105 1.08 5.37 -5.19
CA LYS A 105 -0.18 5.90 -5.74
C LYS A 105 -1.36 5.32 -4.98
N HIS A 106 -1.73 5.96 -3.88
CA HIS A 106 -2.93 5.62 -3.12
C HIS A 106 -4.21 5.92 -3.92
N TYR A 107 -5.35 5.40 -3.46
CA TYR A 107 -6.65 5.77 -4.04
C TYR A 107 -6.88 7.29 -3.97
N ALA A 108 -6.41 7.95 -2.90
CA ALA A 108 -6.53 9.39 -2.69
C ALA A 108 -5.40 10.22 -3.32
N GLY A 109 -4.55 9.61 -4.16
CA GLY A 109 -3.45 10.26 -4.86
C GLY A 109 -2.06 9.80 -4.43
N MET A 110 -1.03 10.42 -5.01
CA MET A 110 0.36 9.99 -4.79
C MET A 110 0.95 10.58 -3.51
N VAL A 111 1.55 9.73 -2.66
CA VAL A 111 2.25 10.14 -1.44
C VAL A 111 3.70 9.66 -1.49
N GLN A 112 4.64 10.56 -1.19
CA GLN A 112 6.06 10.24 -1.07
C GLN A 112 6.42 9.96 0.39
N TYR A 113 7.11 8.85 0.61
CA TYR A 113 7.63 8.43 1.91
C TYR A 113 9.15 8.54 1.93
N ASP A 114 9.65 9.17 2.98
CA ASP A 114 11.05 9.12 3.39
C ASP A 114 11.28 7.93 4.33
N GLY A 115 11.97 6.91 3.81
CA GLY A 115 12.30 5.68 4.51
C GLY A 115 13.32 5.86 5.65
N THR A 116 13.87 7.06 5.85
CA THR A 116 14.81 7.33 6.94
C THR A 116 14.19 7.02 8.31
N GLY A 117 14.88 6.18 9.09
CA GLY A 117 14.48 5.72 10.42
C GLY A 117 13.32 4.74 10.42
N PHE A 118 12.96 4.12 9.29
CA PHE A 118 11.89 3.13 9.23
C PHE A 118 12.24 1.88 10.04
N LEU A 119 13.46 1.35 9.89
CA LEU A 119 13.88 0.14 10.63
C LEU A 119 13.85 0.35 12.14
N ALA A 120 14.41 1.48 12.60
CA ALA A 120 14.42 1.83 14.01
C ALA A 120 13.01 1.96 14.59
N LYS A 121 12.08 2.59 13.86
CA LYS A 121 10.68 2.73 14.30
C LYS A 121 9.90 1.43 14.26
N ASN A 122 10.23 0.52 13.33
CA ASN A 122 9.61 -0.79 13.28
C ASN A 122 10.09 -1.71 14.41
N ALA A 123 11.35 -1.54 14.85
CA ALA A 123 11.94 -2.31 15.94
C ALA A 123 11.44 -1.90 17.34
N ASP A 124 10.79 -0.74 17.49
CA ASP A 124 10.20 -0.24 18.75
C ASP A 124 8.92 -0.99 19.16
N ARG A 125 8.73 -2.24 18.68
CA ARG A 125 7.65 -3.11 19.17
C ARG A 125 7.96 -3.50 20.61
N PRO A 126 7.04 -3.26 21.57
CA PRO A 126 7.19 -3.78 22.92
C PRO A 126 7.35 -5.31 22.89
N PRO A 127 8.13 -5.90 23.80
CA PRO A 127 8.28 -7.35 23.91
C PRO A 127 6.96 -8.08 24.20
#